data_AF-A0A9P0L6F7-F1
#
_entry.id   AF-A0A9P0L6F7-F1
#
_cell.length_a   1.000
_cell.length_b   1.000
_cell.length_c   1.000
_cell.angle_alpha   90.00
_cell.angle_beta   90.00
_cell.angle_gamma   90.00
#
_symmetry.space_group_name_H-M   'P 1'
#
loop_
_entity.id
_entity.type
_entity.pdbx_description
1 polymer ?
#
loop_
_entity_poly.entity_id
_entity_poly.type
_entity_poly.pdbx_seq_one_letter_code
_entity_poly.pdbx_strand_id
1 'polypeptide(L)'
;MSKFVDYFFISGLDYSSGLEPDKYAEDNLHVSPLERAYKGKVLAHYPENVQYNPFDESAVCLFSLPCGLKFRTQKHSVTQAPNFHSFVITREDGKRCYGFSLIFYEEVRNRDICSAMQTLQAMYITELSSGLKPRNLHNVQVQGPHSRSLPRHFKLAQNQSGAALTYYDISKDKLFVSKSIGIITQVAYVQAAKIFLENLYRCVPKKSTASGLSLESYVFNILYEVSICSIQYSLICNHHTFE
;
A
#
# COMPACT_ATOMS: atom_id res chain seq x y z
N MET A 1 3.91 21.08 -26.42
CA MET A 1 2.78 20.39 -25.77
C MET A 1 3.22 19.99 -24.37
N SER A 2 2.45 20.33 -23.34
CA SER A 2 2.72 19.86 -21.97
C SER A 2 2.18 18.44 -21.81
N LYS A 3 3.01 17.53 -21.29
CA LYS A 3 2.61 16.15 -21.02
C LYS A 3 1.57 16.08 -19.92
N PHE A 4 0.68 15.09 -19.99
CA PHE A 4 -0.30 14.84 -18.94
C PHE A 4 0.32 14.21 -17.68
N VAL A 5 1.18 13.21 -17.87
CA VAL A 5 1.87 12.49 -16.79
C VAL A 5 3.38 12.64 -16.94
N ASP A 6 4.05 12.91 -15.83
CA ASP A 6 5.51 12.94 -15.77
C ASP A 6 6.07 11.56 -15.47
N TYR A 7 5.46 10.85 -14.50
CA TYR A 7 5.89 9.52 -14.09
C TYR A 7 4.72 8.56 -13.90
N PHE A 8 4.95 7.30 -14.25
CA PHE A 8 4.21 6.15 -13.74
C PHE A 8 5.10 5.42 -12.73
N PHE A 9 4.54 4.96 -11.62
CA PHE A 9 5.30 4.23 -10.60
C PHE A 9 4.54 2.99 -10.10
N ILE A 10 5.31 2.04 -9.59
CA ILE A 10 4.83 0.86 -8.88
C ILE A 10 5.52 0.86 -7.51
N SER A 11 4.74 0.77 -6.44
CA SER A 11 5.24 0.71 -5.07
C SER A 11 4.69 -0.52 -4.34
N GLY A 12 5.48 -1.12 -3.47
CA GLY A 12 5.08 -2.36 -2.82
C GLY A 12 6.17 -2.96 -1.93
N LEU A 13 6.02 -4.25 -1.64
CA LEU A 13 6.97 -5.04 -0.88
C LEU A 13 8.20 -5.38 -1.74
N ASP A 14 9.37 -4.99 -1.25
CA ASP A 14 10.64 -5.46 -1.78
C ASP A 14 11.07 -6.75 -1.07
N TYR A 15 10.99 -7.86 -1.80
CA TYR A 15 11.35 -9.18 -1.30
C TYR A 15 12.83 -9.30 -0.87
N SER A 16 13.71 -8.43 -1.38
CA SER A 16 15.14 -8.46 -1.02
C SER A 16 15.44 -7.83 0.34
N SER A 17 14.59 -6.91 0.82
CA SER A 17 14.78 -6.23 2.12
C SER A 17 14.05 -6.90 3.27
N GLY A 18 13.14 -7.84 2.99
CA GLY A 18 12.35 -8.52 4.02
C GLY A 18 11.28 -7.63 4.66
N LEU A 19 10.95 -7.90 5.93
CA LEU A 19 9.92 -7.18 6.69
C LEU A 19 10.56 -6.14 7.61
N GLU A 20 10.73 -4.92 7.12
CA GLU A 20 11.18 -3.78 7.94
C GLU A 20 9.97 -3.02 8.50
N PRO A 21 9.95 -2.65 9.80
CA PRO A 21 8.94 -1.74 10.34
C PRO A 21 8.95 -0.40 9.62
N ASP A 22 7.78 0.18 9.40
CA ASP A 22 7.69 1.56 8.92
C ASP A 22 8.10 2.53 10.04
N LYS A 23 9.19 3.29 9.83
CA LYS A 23 9.75 4.22 10.82
C LYS A 23 8.80 5.39 11.14
N TYR A 24 7.85 5.67 10.26
CA TYR A 24 6.88 6.76 10.43
C TYR A 24 5.57 6.30 11.08
N ALA A 25 5.34 4.98 11.12
CA ALA A 25 4.28 4.42 11.94
C ALA A 25 4.83 4.25 13.36
N GLU A 26 4.10 4.73 14.36
CA GLU A 26 4.45 4.48 15.77
C GLU A 26 4.80 3.01 15.97
N ASP A 27 5.96 2.76 16.59
CA ASP A 27 6.55 1.43 16.78
C ASP A 27 5.71 0.62 17.79
N ASN A 28 4.56 0.16 17.32
CA ASN A 28 3.57 -0.55 18.09
C ASN A 28 3.85 -2.06 18.00
N LEU A 29 4.95 -2.51 18.60
CA LEU A 29 5.21 -3.95 18.79
C LEU A 29 4.06 -4.65 19.55
N HIS A 30 3.20 -3.87 20.21
CA HIS A 30 2.02 -4.32 20.95
C HIS A 30 0.78 -4.59 20.08
N VAL A 31 0.78 -4.29 18.78
CA VAL A 31 -0.31 -4.69 17.86
C VAL A 31 0.07 -5.91 17.05
N SER A 32 -0.93 -6.63 16.53
CA SER A 32 -0.69 -7.84 15.75
C SER A 32 0.17 -7.54 14.52
N PRO A 33 1.09 -8.42 14.10
CA PRO A 33 1.90 -8.24 12.89
C PRO A 33 1.10 -7.91 11.62
N LEU A 34 -0.15 -8.37 11.48
CA LEU A 34 -1.02 -8.01 10.35
C LEU A 34 -1.57 -6.58 10.44
N GLU A 35 -1.61 -5.99 11.62
CA GLU A 35 -2.09 -4.62 11.87
C GLU A 35 -0.97 -3.58 11.80
N ARG A 36 0.29 -4.02 11.89
CA ARG A 36 1.50 -3.17 11.77
C ARG A 36 1.65 -2.61 10.36
N ALA A 37 2.31 -1.46 10.26
CA ALA A 37 2.78 -0.91 9.00
C ALA A 37 4.24 -1.34 8.78
N TYR A 38 4.54 -1.77 7.56
CA TYR A 38 5.89 -2.13 7.13
C TYR A 38 6.36 -1.14 6.07
N LYS A 39 7.67 -1.01 5.94
CA LYS A 39 8.29 -0.11 4.99
C LYS A 39 8.10 -0.61 3.55
N GLY A 40 7.52 0.24 2.71
CA GLY A 40 7.43 0.03 1.26
C GLY A 40 8.70 0.41 0.52
N LYS A 41 8.73 0.11 -0.79
CA LYS A 41 9.66 0.68 -1.75
C LYS A 41 8.95 1.04 -3.06
N VAL A 42 9.55 1.95 -3.82
CA VAL A 42 9.26 2.07 -5.25
C VAL A 42 9.95 0.88 -5.93
N LEU A 43 9.15 0.00 -6.52
CA LEU A 43 9.62 -1.20 -7.21
C LEU A 43 10.04 -0.89 -8.64
N ALA A 44 9.39 0.09 -9.26
CA ALA A 44 9.71 0.59 -10.59
C ALA A 44 9.09 1.98 -10.80
N HIS A 45 9.71 2.78 -11.66
CA HIS A 45 9.14 4.01 -12.18
C HIS A 45 9.56 4.24 -13.63
N TYR A 46 8.74 4.99 -14.37
CA TYR A 46 8.97 5.32 -15.77
C TYR A 46 8.52 6.75 -16.07
N PRO A 47 9.30 7.54 -16.82
CA PRO A 47 10.68 7.27 -17.22
C PRO A 47 11.62 7.29 -16.01
N GLU A 48 12.90 6.95 -16.21
CA GLU A 48 13.90 7.00 -15.12
C GLU A 48 14.06 8.41 -14.55
N ASN A 49 13.99 9.44 -15.40
CA ASN A 49 14.08 10.83 -14.97
C ASN A 49 13.39 11.81 -15.95
N VAL A 50 12.87 12.90 -15.42
CA VAL A 50 12.30 14.05 -16.12
C VAL A 50 13.04 15.30 -15.67
N GLN A 51 13.73 15.99 -16.59
CA GLN A 51 14.68 17.08 -16.25
C GLN A 51 14.07 18.20 -15.38
N TYR A 52 12.83 18.60 -15.65
CA TYR A 52 12.16 19.67 -14.90
C TYR A 52 11.49 19.19 -13.60
N ASN A 53 11.34 17.88 -13.43
CA ASN A 53 10.70 17.27 -12.27
C ASN A 53 11.46 15.98 -11.90
N PRO A 54 12.63 16.05 -11.24
CA PRO A 54 13.36 14.86 -10.82
C PRO A 54 12.52 13.94 -9.94
N PHE A 55 12.70 12.63 -10.08
CA PHE A 55 11.91 11.65 -9.33
C PHE A 55 12.36 11.61 -7.87
N ASP A 56 11.43 11.88 -6.95
CA ASP A 56 11.65 11.76 -5.51
C ASP A 56 11.13 10.40 -5.02
N GLU A 57 12.01 9.40 -5.05
CA GLU A 57 11.66 8.04 -4.64
C GLU A 57 11.20 7.97 -3.18
N SER A 58 11.79 8.79 -2.30
CA SER A 58 11.48 8.78 -0.87
C SER A 58 10.08 9.33 -0.61
N ALA A 59 9.74 10.46 -1.23
CA ALA A 59 8.41 11.03 -1.12
C ALA A 59 7.35 10.12 -1.76
N VAL A 60 7.60 9.59 -2.96
CA VAL A 60 6.67 8.65 -3.61
C VAL A 60 6.47 7.40 -2.77
N CYS A 61 7.54 6.83 -2.21
CA CYS A 61 7.44 5.69 -1.30
C CYS A 61 6.57 6.00 -0.09
N LEU A 62 6.75 7.17 0.54
CA LEU A 62 5.99 7.57 1.73
C LEU A 62 4.51 7.81 1.44
N PHE A 63 4.18 8.46 0.32
CA PHE A 63 2.80 8.90 0.04
C PHE A 63 1.98 7.92 -0.82
N SER A 64 2.63 7.02 -1.56
CA SER A 64 1.95 5.99 -2.36
C SER A 64 1.13 5.01 -1.51
N LEU A 65 1.54 4.79 -0.26
CA LEU A 65 0.91 3.92 0.72
C LEU A 65 0.79 4.69 2.05
N PRO A 66 -0.27 5.48 2.28
CA PRO A 66 -0.35 6.42 3.40
C PRO A 66 -0.42 5.75 4.78
N CYS A 67 -0.69 4.44 4.83
CA CYS A 67 -0.69 3.64 6.04
C CYS A 67 0.50 2.65 6.09
N GLY A 68 1.54 2.89 5.28
CA GLY A 68 2.62 1.95 5.01
C GLY A 68 2.15 0.69 4.28
N LEU A 69 3.06 -0.27 4.10
CA LEU A 69 2.67 -1.61 3.63
C LEU A 69 1.85 -2.30 4.72
N LYS A 70 0.70 -2.84 4.32
CA LYS A 70 -0.16 -3.64 5.17
C LYS A 70 -0.23 -5.06 4.67
N PHE A 71 -0.20 -5.98 5.62
CA PHE A 71 -0.44 -7.39 5.36
C PHE A 71 -1.86 -7.76 5.74
N ARG A 72 -2.45 -8.68 4.99
CA ARG A 72 -3.79 -9.20 5.24
C ARG A 72 -3.83 -10.68 4.91
N THR A 73 -4.83 -11.35 5.47
CA THR A 73 -5.21 -12.70 5.05
C THR A 73 -6.45 -12.65 4.16
N GLN A 74 -6.78 -13.77 3.51
CA GLN A 74 -8.02 -13.95 2.76
C GLN A 74 -9.29 -13.64 3.59
N LYS A 75 -9.18 -13.66 4.92
CA LYS A 75 -10.28 -13.33 5.84
C LYS A 75 -10.66 -11.83 5.82
N HIS A 76 -9.77 -10.94 5.38
CA HIS A 76 -9.97 -9.48 5.43
C HIS A 76 -10.64 -8.86 4.21
N SER A 77 -11.49 -9.61 3.49
CA SER A 77 -12.12 -9.15 2.24
C SER A 77 -11.12 -8.49 1.27
N VAL A 78 -9.91 -9.06 1.15
CA VAL A 78 -8.81 -8.54 0.32
C VAL A 78 -9.15 -8.45 -1.18
N THR A 79 -10.26 -9.08 -1.60
CA THR A 79 -10.83 -9.03 -2.95
C THR A 79 -11.73 -7.81 -3.19
N GLN A 80 -11.83 -6.89 -2.23
CA GLN A 80 -12.53 -5.61 -2.43
C GLN A 80 -11.88 -4.78 -3.56
N ALA A 81 -12.67 -3.84 -4.10
CA ALA A 81 -12.21 -2.91 -5.12
C ALA A 81 -10.95 -2.15 -4.65
N PRO A 82 -10.01 -1.84 -5.56
CA PRO A 82 -8.81 -1.10 -5.21
C PRO A 82 -9.18 0.29 -4.63
N ASN A 83 -8.35 0.77 -3.71
CA ASN A 83 -8.53 2.06 -3.05
C ASN A 83 -7.74 3.14 -3.76
N PHE A 84 -8.39 4.22 -4.17
CA PHE A 84 -7.74 5.36 -4.81
C PHE A 84 -7.56 6.50 -3.81
N HIS A 85 -6.38 7.13 -3.82
CA HIS A 85 -6.14 8.41 -3.15
C HIS A 85 -5.17 9.29 -3.94
N SER A 86 -5.21 10.59 -3.62
CA SER A 86 -4.27 11.57 -4.14
C SER A 86 -3.38 12.13 -3.04
N PHE A 87 -2.19 12.57 -3.41
CA PHE A 87 -1.23 13.23 -2.52
C PHE A 87 -0.53 14.38 -3.26
N VAL A 88 0.12 15.26 -2.50
CA VAL A 88 0.86 16.42 -3.03
C VAL A 88 2.26 16.37 -2.47
N ILE A 89 3.27 16.45 -3.33
CA ILE A 89 4.66 16.63 -2.94
C ILE A 89 4.98 18.11 -3.16
N THR A 90 5.41 18.79 -2.09
CA THR A 90 5.90 20.17 -2.17
C THR A 90 7.41 20.13 -2.12
N ARG A 91 8.04 20.67 -3.16
CA ARG A 91 9.50 20.73 -3.30
C ARG A 91 10.08 21.92 -2.54
N GLU A 92 11.39 21.89 -2.35
CA GLU A 92 12.18 22.94 -1.72
C GLU A 92 12.07 24.30 -2.42
N ASP A 93 11.84 24.31 -3.74
CA ASP A 93 11.63 25.51 -4.55
C ASP A 93 10.17 26.03 -4.50
N GLY A 94 9.31 25.42 -3.68
CA GLY A 94 7.90 25.76 -3.51
C GLY A 94 6.99 25.22 -4.62
N LYS A 95 7.53 24.56 -5.66
CA LYS A 95 6.70 23.89 -6.67
C LYS A 95 6.02 22.67 -6.07
N ARG A 96 4.87 22.31 -6.66
CA ARG A 96 4.08 21.15 -6.26
C ARG A 96 3.96 20.19 -7.43
N CYS A 97 4.11 18.90 -7.14
CA CYS A 97 3.63 17.85 -8.03
C CYS A 97 2.53 17.03 -7.33
N TYR A 98 1.63 16.50 -8.14
CA TYR A 98 0.43 15.80 -7.68
C TYR A 98 0.59 14.32 -7.98
N GLY A 99 0.45 13.50 -6.94
CA GLY A 99 0.50 12.06 -7.06
C GLY A 99 -0.87 11.45 -6.91
N PHE A 100 -1.11 10.40 -7.68
CA PHE A 100 -2.33 9.61 -7.64
C PHE A 100 -1.96 8.15 -7.51
N SER A 101 -2.51 7.47 -6.51
CA SER A 101 -2.17 6.10 -6.15
C SER A 101 -3.43 5.25 -6.14
N LEU A 102 -3.33 4.05 -6.72
CA LEU A 102 -4.34 3.02 -6.66
C LEU A 102 -3.76 1.82 -5.91
N ILE A 103 -4.26 1.60 -4.71
CA ILE A 103 -3.83 0.56 -3.78
C ILE A 103 -4.69 -0.68 -3.94
N PHE A 104 -4.05 -1.84 -4.08
CA PHE A 104 -4.69 -3.15 -4.10
C PHE A 104 -3.85 -4.15 -3.29
N TYR A 105 -4.34 -5.36 -3.13
CA TYR A 105 -3.61 -6.44 -2.45
C TYR A 105 -3.20 -7.51 -3.45
N GLU A 106 -1.94 -7.95 -3.38
CA GLU A 106 -1.44 -9.10 -4.14
C GLU A 106 -1.06 -10.25 -3.21
N GLU A 107 -1.16 -11.48 -3.71
CA GLU A 107 -0.79 -12.68 -2.97
C GLU A 107 0.73 -12.76 -2.80
N VAL A 108 1.19 -12.91 -1.56
CA VAL A 108 2.60 -13.10 -1.23
C VAL A 108 2.95 -14.56 -1.50
N ARG A 109 3.78 -14.79 -2.52
CA ARG A 109 4.28 -16.13 -2.89
C ARG A 109 5.69 -16.43 -2.39
N ASN A 110 6.40 -15.40 -1.94
CA ASN A 110 7.75 -15.54 -1.38
C ASN A 110 7.67 -16.25 -0.02
N ARG A 111 8.31 -17.41 0.09
CA ARG A 111 8.27 -18.26 1.29
C ARG A 111 8.99 -17.64 2.48
N ASP A 112 10.03 -16.84 2.25
CA ASP A 112 10.81 -16.19 3.30
C ASP A 112 9.97 -15.12 3.99
N ILE A 113 9.22 -14.32 3.23
CA ILE A 113 8.26 -13.35 3.77
C ILE A 113 7.16 -14.05 4.57
N CYS A 114 6.58 -15.12 4.02
CA CYS A 114 5.55 -15.89 4.74
C CYS A 114 6.09 -16.46 6.07
N SER A 115 7.31 -17.00 6.08
CA SER A 115 7.96 -17.55 7.27
C SER A 115 8.32 -16.46 8.29
N ALA A 116 8.78 -15.30 7.82
CA ALA A 116 9.05 -14.14 8.65
C ALA A 116 7.76 -13.63 9.33
N MET A 117 6.66 -13.51 8.57
CA MET A 117 5.36 -13.12 9.13
C MET A 117 4.85 -14.13 10.17
N GLN A 118 5.01 -15.44 9.92
CA GLN A 118 4.68 -16.47 10.90
C GLN A 118 5.52 -16.34 12.18
N THR A 119 6.80 -16.04 12.04
CA THR A 119 7.72 -15.84 13.18
C THR A 119 7.29 -14.63 14.02
N LEU A 120 7.00 -13.50 13.37
CA LEU A 120 6.47 -12.30 14.05
C LEU A 120 5.15 -12.60 14.77
N GLN A 121 4.27 -13.41 14.17
CA GLN A 121 3.01 -13.82 14.77
C GLN A 121 3.22 -14.68 16.02
N ALA A 122 4.15 -15.64 15.97
CA ALA A 122 4.50 -16.48 17.11
C ALA A 122 5.09 -15.64 18.25
N MET A 123 6.01 -14.71 17.95
CA MET A 123 6.58 -13.78 18.93
C MET A 123 5.48 -12.97 19.63
N TYR A 124 4.55 -12.40 18.88
CA TYR A 124 3.42 -11.63 19.42
C TYR A 124 2.53 -12.45 20.35
N ILE A 125 2.20 -13.70 19.99
CA ILE A 125 1.39 -14.60 20.82
C ILE A 125 2.13 -14.99 22.11
N THR A 126 3.43 -15.28 22.03
CA THR A 126 4.26 -15.56 23.21
C THR A 126 4.30 -14.35 24.15
N GLU A 127 4.46 -13.14 23.62
CA GLU A 127 4.45 -11.90 24.43
C GLU A 127 3.11 -11.71 25.15
N LEU A 128 1.98 -11.86 24.43
CA LEU A 128 0.63 -11.83 24.99
C LEU A 128 0.42 -12.84 26.14
N SER A 129 0.87 -14.08 25.95
CA SER A 129 0.70 -15.16 26.95
C SER A 129 1.60 -14.98 28.18
N SER A 130 2.73 -14.30 28.05
CA SER A 130 3.68 -14.06 29.15
C SER A 130 3.15 -13.08 30.22
N GLY A 131 2.03 -12.38 29.97
CA GLY A 131 1.43 -11.45 30.92
C GLY A 131 2.29 -10.23 31.27
N LEU A 132 3.41 -10.03 30.57
CA LEU A 132 4.23 -8.83 30.63
C LEU A 132 3.40 -7.69 30.01
N LYS A 133 2.55 -7.03 30.80
CA LYS A 133 2.09 -5.68 30.47
C LYS A 133 3.33 -4.77 30.58
N PRO A 134 3.86 -4.19 29.49
CA PRO A 134 4.79 -3.09 29.64
C PRO A 134 4.03 -1.87 30.17
N ARG A 135 4.69 -1.14 31.06
CA ARG A 135 4.14 0.04 31.72
C ARG A 135 3.71 1.05 30.66
N ASN A 136 2.41 1.31 30.55
CA ASN A 136 1.97 2.62 30.11
C ASN A 136 2.58 3.62 31.10
N LEU A 137 3.56 4.43 30.67
CA LEU A 137 3.93 5.64 31.40
C LEU A 137 2.81 6.66 31.20
N HIS A 138 1.71 6.44 31.91
CA HIS A 138 0.82 7.52 32.31
C HIS A 138 0.53 7.33 33.80
N ASN A 139 1.12 8.21 34.61
CA ASN A 139 0.91 8.31 36.04
C ASN A 139 -0.59 8.49 36.34
N VAL A 140 -1.13 7.74 37.32
CA VAL A 140 -1.68 8.27 38.58
C VAL A 140 -1.80 7.09 39.57
N GLN A 141 -1.38 7.36 40.80
CA GLN A 141 -1.30 6.48 41.97
C GLN A 141 -2.64 5.84 42.36
N VAL A 142 -2.64 4.55 42.74
CA VAL A 142 -3.34 4.03 43.94
C VAL A 142 -2.62 2.74 44.41
N GLN A 143 -2.23 2.70 45.68
CA GLN A 143 -1.68 1.52 46.37
C GLN A 143 -2.77 0.45 46.59
N GLY A 144 -2.42 -0.83 46.38
CA GLY A 144 -3.21 -1.98 46.83
C GLY A 144 -2.37 -3.27 46.81
N PRO A 145 -2.47 -4.14 47.83
CA PRO A 145 -1.51 -5.23 48.03
C PRO A 145 -1.73 -6.44 47.10
N HIS A 146 -0.63 -7.17 46.90
CA HIS A 146 -0.48 -8.39 46.10
C HIS A 146 -1.59 -9.45 46.31
N SER A 147 -2.05 -10.03 45.20
CA SER A 147 -2.54 -11.41 45.18
C SER A 147 -2.07 -12.11 43.89
N ARG A 148 -1.16 -13.08 44.05
CA ARG A 148 -0.71 -13.99 43.00
C ARG A 148 -1.73 -15.12 42.88
N SER A 149 -2.74 -14.91 42.06
CA SER A 149 -3.58 -15.99 41.54
C SER A 149 -4.06 -15.58 40.16
N LEU A 150 -3.75 -16.41 39.15
CA LEU A 150 -4.29 -16.29 37.80
C LEU A 150 -5.81 -16.09 37.88
N PRO A 151 -6.40 -15.05 37.25
CA PRO A 151 -7.84 -15.00 37.11
C PRO A 151 -8.24 -16.19 36.24
N ARG A 152 -8.88 -17.19 36.83
CA ARG A 152 -9.50 -18.36 36.16
C ARG A 152 -10.65 -17.97 35.20
N HIS A 153 -10.74 -16.69 34.84
CA HIS A 153 -11.76 -16.11 33.98
C HIS A 153 -11.21 -14.91 33.21
N PHE A 154 -10.04 -15.04 32.58
CA PHE A 154 -9.75 -14.18 31.43
C PHE A 154 -10.63 -14.67 30.28
N LYS A 155 -11.88 -14.17 30.23
CA LYS A 155 -12.67 -14.25 29.00
C LYS A 155 -11.87 -13.46 27.97
N LEU A 156 -11.20 -14.17 27.06
CA LEU A 156 -10.82 -13.64 25.75
C LEU A 156 -12.04 -12.82 25.31
N ALA A 157 -11.88 -11.50 25.14
CA ALA A 157 -12.98 -10.67 24.67
C ALA A 157 -13.54 -11.36 23.42
N GLN A 158 -14.74 -11.88 23.60
CA GLN A 158 -15.37 -12.86 22.71
C GLN A 158 -15.97 -12.12 21.52
N ASN A 159 -15.23 -11.18 20.94
CA ASN A 159 -15.43 -10.71 19.57
C ASN A 159 -14.79 -11.76 18.65
N GLN A 160 -15.41 -12.94 18.61
CA GLN A 160 -14.94 -14.10 17.84
C GLN A 160 -14.81 -13.81 16.34
N SER A 161 -15.44 -12.75 15.85
CA SER A 161 -15.36 -12.30 14.45
C SER A 161 -14.14 -11.42 14.14
N GLY A 162 -13.59 -10.68 15.12
CA GLY A 162 -12.46 -9.77 14.89
C GLY A 162 -11.09 -10.38 15.20
N ALA A 163 -10.99 -11.14 16.29
CA ALA A 163 -9.70 -11.73 16.71
C ALA A 163 -9.15 -12.75 15.69
N ALA A 164 -9.99 -13.49 14.98
CA ALA A 164 -9.53 -14.43 13.96
C ALA A 164 -8.93 -13.75 12.71
N LEU A 165 -9.31 -12.49 12.45
CA LEU A 165 -8.72 -11.69 11.38
C LEU A 165 -7.27 -11.35 11.74
N THR A 166 -6.97 -11.08 13.00
CA THR A 166 -5.65 -10.58 13.40
C THR A 166 -4.55 -11.63 13.39
N TYR A 167 -4.83 -12.93 13.19
CA TYR A 167 -3.81 -13.99 13.23
C TYR A 167 -3.55 -14.60 11.85
N TYR A 168 -2.27 -14.76 11.54
CA TYR A 168 -1.78 -15.48 10.38
C TYR A 168 -1.31 -16.91 10.75
N ASP A 169 -1.91 -17.92 10.12
CA ASP A 169 -1.47 -19.33 10.18
C ASP A 169 -0.96 -19.76 8.80
N ILE A 170 0.35 -19.95 8.64
CA ILE A 170 0.98 -20.31 7.35
C ILE A 170 0.40 -21.58 6.71
N SER A 171 -0.19 -22.49 7.51
CA SER A 171 -0.74 -23.76 7.02
C SER A 171 -2.17 -23.62 6.48
N LYS A 172 -2.89 -22.56 6.84
CA LYS A 172 -4.30 -22.35 6.52
C LYS A 172 -4.57 -21.08 5.74
N ASP A 173 -3.72 -20.08 5.91
CA ASP A 173 -3.95 -18.74 5.42
C ASP A 173 -3.08 -18.40 4.21
N LYS A 174 -3.68 -17.66 3.29
CA LYS A 174 -2.97 -16.96 2.23
C LYS A 174 -2.60 -15.58 2.72
N LEU A 175 -1.34 -15.22 2.60
CA LEU A 175 -0.86 -13.89 2.94
C LEU A 175 -0.96 -12.98 1.71
N PHE A 176 -1.46 -11.78 1.93
CA PHE A 176 -1.55 -10.72 0.94
C PHE A 176 -0.83 -9.48 1.47
N VAL A 177 -0.23 -8.71 0.57
CA VAL A 177 0.41 -7.44 0.89
C VAL A 177 -0.14 -6.34 0.00
N SER A 178 -0.28 -5.14 0.56
CA SER A 178 -0.67 -3.97 -0.21
C SER A 178 0.39 -3.62 -1.27
N LYS A 179 -0.06 -3.30 -2.47
CA LYS A 179 0.72 -2.80 -3.59
C LYS A 179 0.01 -1.57 -4.16
N SER A 180 0.78 -0.64 -4.70
CA SER A 180 0.26 0.55 -5.37
C SER A 180 0.81 0.65 -6.79
N ILE A 181 -0.05 1.07 -7.71
CA ILE A 181 0.36 1.69 -8.97
C ILE A 181 -0.10 3.15 -8.95
N GLY A 182 0.67 4.04 -9.57
CA GLY A 182 0.30 5.44 -9.56
C GLY A 182 0.98 6.28 -10.62
N ILE A 183 0.58 7.54 -10.68
CA ILE A 183 1.12 8.54 -11.60
C ILE A 183 1.44 9.84 -10.86
N ILE A 184 2.46 10.54 -11.34
CA ILE A 184 2.84 11.88 -10.90
C ILE A 184 2.61 12.87 -12.03
N THR A 185 1.98 14.01 -11.73
CA THR A 185 1.63 15.05 -12.70
C THR A 185 1.96 16.45 -12.16
N GLN A 186 2.00 17.44 -13.05
CA GLN A 186 2.11 18.86 -12.69
C GLN A 186 0.75 19.52 -12.44
N VAL A 187 -0.36 18.85 -12.77
CA VAL A 187 -1.73 19.38 -12.66
C VAL A 187 -2.64 18.36 -12.00
N ALA A 188 -3.50 18.83 -11.08
CA ALA A 188 -4.36 18.00 -10.23
C ALA A 188 -5.60 17.42 -10.95
N TYR A 189 -5.42 16.70 -12.06
CA TYR A 189 -6.50 16.04 -12.80
C TYR A 189 -6.97 14.73 -12.11
N VAL A 190 -7.51 14.85 -10.90
CA VAL A 190 -7.84 13.73 -10.00
C VAL A 190 -8.72 12.68 -10.67
N GLN A 191 -9.80 13.11 -11.33
CA GLN A 191 -10.76 12.18 -11.92
C GLN A 191 -10.18 11.43 -13.13
N ALA A 192 -9.39 12.11 -13.96
CA ALA A 192 -8.73 11.48 -15.10
C ALA A 192 -7.71 10.43 -14.62
N ALA A 193 -6.92 10.78 -13.60
CA ALA A 193 -5.96 9.87 -12.99
C ALA A 193 -6.64 8.64 -12.38
N LYS A 194 -7.76 8.83 -11.66
CA LYS A 194 -8.55 7.74 -11.08
C LYS A 194 -9.06 6.78 -12.16
N ILE A 195 -9.72 7.32 -13.19
CA ILE A 195 -10.26 6.50 -14.30
C ILE A 195 -9.14 5.71 -14.98
N PHE A 196 -8.01 6.37 -15.27
CA PHE A 196 -6.86 5.73 -15.90
C PHE A 196 -6.34 4.56 -15.05
N LEU A 197 -6.03 4.79 -13.77
CA LEU A 197 -5.46 3.77 -12.89
C LEU A 197 -6.42 2.60 -12.67
N GLU A 198 -7.71 2.87 -12.46
CA GLU A 198 -8.71 1.81 -12.29
C GLU A 198 -8.86 0.95 -13.55
N ASN A 199 -8.85 1.57 -14.74
CA ASN A 199 -8.91 0.85 -16.00
C ASN A 199 -7.64 0.03 -16.23
N LEU A 200 -6.47 0.60 -15.94
CA LEU A 200 -5.19 -0.10 -16.01
C LEU A 200 -5.21 -1.35 -15.13
N TYR A 201 -5.64 -1.22 -13.87
CA TYR A 201 -5.76 -2.34 -12.93
C TYR A 201 -6.70 -3.44 -13.43
N ARG A 202 -7.83 -3.08 -14.06
CA ARG A 202 -8.77 -4.05 -14.65
C ARG A 202 -8.18 -4.80 -15.86
N CYS A 203 -7.22 -4.20 -16.56
CA CYS A 203 -6.57 -4.80 -17.72
C CYS A 203 -5.41 -5.73 -17.35
N VAL A 204 -4.68 -5.48 -16.26
CA VAL A 204 -3.48 -6.25 -15.85
C VAL A 204 -3.72 -7.78 -15.73
N PRO A 205 -4.81 -8.28 -15.13
CA PRO A 205 -5.04 -9.74 -15.01
C PRO A 205 -5.32 -10.42 -16.36
N LYS A 206 -5.78 -9.66 -17.35
CA LYS A 206 -6.06 -10.16 -18.69
C LYS A 206 -4.73 -10.19 -19.44
N LYS A 207 -3.92 -11.23 -19.20
CA LYS A 207 -2.75 -11.55 -20.05
C LYS A 207 -3.23 -11.53 -21.50
N SER A 208 -2.92 -10.44 -22.20
CA SER A 208 -3.06 -10.24 -23.64
C SER A 208 -4.11 -11.16 -24.29
N THR A 209 -5.39 -10.78 -24.24
CA THR A 209 -6.32 -11.29 -25.26
C THR A 209 -5.75 -10.92 -26.63
N ALA A 210 -5.95 -11.76 -27.65
CA ALA A 210 -5.38 -11.61 -29.00
C ALA A 210 -5.64 -10.26 -29.71
N SER A 211 -6.42 -9.35 -29.10
CA SER A 211 -6.81 -8.03 -29.59
C SER A 211 -6.56 -6.86 -28.61
N GLY A 212 -5.89 -7.09 -27.47
CA GLY A 212 -5.64 -6.05 -26.45
C GLY A 212 -4.18 -5.54 -26.42
N LEU A 213 -3.98 -4.27 -26.10
CA LEU A 213 -2.65 -3.67 -25.86
C LEU A 213 -1.98 -4.28 -24.61
N SER A 214 -0.65 -4.31 -24.57
CA SER A 214 0.08 -4.75 -23.38
C SER A 214 0.04 -3.69 -22.27
N LEU A 215 0.36 -4.08 -21.03
CA LEU A 215 0.45 -3.15 -19.90
C LEU A 215 1.44 -2.01 -20.21
N GLU A 216 2.58 -2.38 -20.79
CA GLU A 216 3.64 -1.48 -21.19
C GLU A 216 3.15 -0.48 -22.23
N SER A 217 2.29 -0.88 -23.18
CA SER A 217 1.68 0.04 -24.14
C SER A 217 0.76 1.07 -23.46
N TYR A 218 -0.05 0.67 -22.49
CA TYR A 218 -0.89 1.64 -21.75
C TYR A 218 -0.05 2.65 -20.97
N VAL A 219 1.03 2.19 -20.33
CA VAL A 219 1.98 3.04 -19.61
C VAL A 219 2.73 3.97 -20.58
N PHE A 220 3.15 3.45 -21.74
CA PHE A 220 3.78 4.26 -22.77
C PHE A 220 2.84 5.36 -23.28
N ASN A 221 1.59 5.01 -23.63
CA ASN A 221 0.63 5.95 -24.18
C ASN A 221 0.35 7.10 -23.21
N ILE A 222 0.14 6.82 -21.92
CA ILE A 222 -0.13 7.88 -20.93
C ILE A 222 1.07 8.81 -20.71
N LEU A 223 2.29 8.29 -20.83
CA LEU A 223 3.54 9.04 -20.62
C LEU A 223 3.96 9.90 -21.82
N TYR A 224 3.61 9.48 -23.03
CA TYR A 224 4.18 10.06 -24.26
C TYR A 224 3.15 10.56 -25.26
N GLU A 225 1.96 9.97 -25.34
CA GLU A 225 0.96 10.31 -26.34
C GLU A 225 -0.14 11.22 -25.81
N VAL A 226 -0.43 11.17 -24.50
CA VAL A 226 -1.43 12.02 -23.87
C VAL A 226 -0.84 13.38 -23.51
N SER A 227 -1.29 14.40 -24.21
CA SER A 227 -0.93 15.79 -23.96
C SER A 227 -2.09 16.58 -23.37
N ILE A 228 -1.77 17.55 -22.52
CA ILE A 228 -2.76 18.49 -21.98
C ILE A 228 -3.07 19.51 -23.07
N CYS A 229 -4.31 19.56 -23.54
CA CYS A 229 -4.78 20.67 -24.38
C CYS A 229 -4.99 21.91 -23.50
N SER A 230 -4.48 23.07 -23.94
CA SER A 230 -4.74 24.36 -23.30
C SER A 230 -6.24 24.66 -23.37
N ILE A 231 -6.95 24.50 -22.25
CA ILE A 231 -8.30 24.96 -21.77
C ILE A 231 -9.48 25.08 -22.77
N GLN A 232 -9.31 25.15 -24.09
CA GLN A 232 -10.38 25.31 -25.07
C GLN A 232 -10.93 24.01 -25.68
N TYR A 233 -10.29 22.85 -25.47
CA TYR A 233 -10.77 21.61 -26.07
C TYR A 233 -10.72 20.45 -25.07
N SER A 234 -11.87 19.79 -24.90
CA SER A 234 -12.06 18.57 -24.14
C SER A 234 -10.99 17.53 -24.49
N LEU A 235 -10.47 16.81 -23.49
CA LEU A 235 -9.65 15.62 -23.68
C LEU A 235 -10.51 14.53 -24.32
N ILE A 236 -10.61 14.53 -25.65
CA ILE A 236 -11.21 13.43 -26.40
C ILE A 236 -10.09 12.43 -26.64
N CYS A 237 -10.10 11.34 -25.87
CA CYS A 237 -9.38 10.13 -26.27
C CYS A 237 -10.01 9.65 -27.57
N ASN A 238 -9.32 9.83 -28.70
CA ASN A 238 -9.74 9.27 -29.97
C ASN A 238 -9.70 7.75 -29.88
N HIS A 239 -10.86 7.14 -29.60
CA HIS A 239 -11.11 5.77 -30.02
C HIS A 239 -11.18 5.79 -31.54
N HIS A 240 -10.11 5.33 -32.20
CA HIS A 240 -10.20 4.89 -33.58
C HIS A 240 -11.14 3.67 -33.62
N THR A 241 -12.40 3.92 -33.97
CA THR A 241 -13.27 2.94 -34.63
C THR A 241 -12.61 2.54 -35.94
N PHE A 242 -12.18 1.28 -36.02
CA PHE A 242 -12.01 0.61 -37.31
C PHE A 242 -13.41 0.34 -37.86
N GLU A 243 -13.67 0.84 -39.07
CA GLU A 243 -14.72 0.32 -39.96
C GLU A 243 -14.45 -1.15 -40.33
#